data_AF-A0A8T4DPA6-F1
#
_entry.id   AF-A0A8T4DPA6-F1
#
_cell.length_a   1.000
_cell.length_b   1.000
_cell.length_c   1.000
_cell.angle_alpha   90.00
_cell.angle_beta   90.00
_cell.angle_gamma   90.00
#
_symmetry.space_group_name_H-M   'P 1'
#
loop_
_entity.id
_entity.type
_entity.pdbx_description
1 polymer ?
#
loop_
_entity_poly.entity_id
_entity_poly.type
_entity_poly.pdbx_seq_one_letter_code
_entity_poly.pdbx_strand_id
1 'polypeptide(L)'
;MFKKTLTLILVFCLGIAVANIYSSLAAAEKDLRLPENNSQGGYEFKEITANTLGRILGVTNTGEDVQELGSPGDRIKEHQILVNKERVQIDLKDAQWATFTDTNSMDPVIDAGANAIEVTPENEDDLQVGDIVAYESEYADGLIIHRIAYKGKDEKGTYFILKGDNNPTSDPGKIRFEQIKSVVVAIIY
;
A
#
# COMPACT_ATOMS: atom_id res chain seq x y z
N MET A 1 35.85 41.73 30.04
CA MET A 1 35.23 41.71 28.70
C MET A 1 35.03 40.30 28.15
N PHE A 2 35.95 39.34 28.35
CA PHE A 2 35.90 37.99 27.77
C PHE A 2 34.62 37.17 28.02
N LYS A 3 34.05 37.19 29.23
CA LYS A 3 32.84 36.41 29.53
C LYS A 3 31.62 36.84 28.70
N LYS A 4 31.45 38.14 28.44
CA LYS A 4 30.31 38.65 27.66
C LYS A 4 30.40 38.26 26.18
N THR A 5 31.61 38.27 25.62
CA THR A 5 31.86 37.84 24.23
C THR A 5 31.65 36.33 24.06
N LEU A 6 32.07 35.51 25.03
CA LEU A 6 31.87 34.06 24.97
C LEU A 6 30.38 33.67 25.07
N THR A 7 29.61 34.33 25.93
CA THR A 7 28.16 34.10 26.03
C THR A 7 27.44 34.47 24.73
N LEU A 8 27.85 35.56 24.07
CA LEU A 8 27.24 35.98 22.81
C LEU A 8 27.50 34.97 21.68
N ILE A 9 28.72 34.42 21.60
CA ILE A 9 29.07 33.38 20.63
C ILE A 9 28.25 32.10 20.89
N LEU A 10 28.11 31.70 22.15
CA LEU A 10 27.35 30.49 22.52
C LEU A 10 25.86 30.62 22.17
N VAL A 11 25.25 31.78 22.42
CA VAL A 11 23.86 32.06 22.03
C VAL A 11 23.70 32.07 20.50
N PHE A 12 24.67 32.63 19.78
CA PHE A 12 24.63 32.66 18.32
C PHE A 12 24.79 31.26 17.71
N CYS A 13 25.71 30.44 18.22
CA CYS A 13 25.87 29.05 17.80
C CYS A 13 24.63 28.20 18.12
N LEU A 14 24.01 28.41 19.29
CA LEU A 14 22.77 27.72 19.65
C LEU A 14 21.62 28.14 18.71
N GLY A 15 21.52 29.42 18.36
CA GLY A 15 20.55 29.93 17.41
C GLY A 15 20.70 29.32 16.01
N ILE A 16 21.94 29.18 15.51
CA ILE A 16 22.21 28.53 14.22
C ILE A 16 21.88 27.04 14.27
N ALA A 17 22.24 26.34 15.35
CA ALA A 17 21.93 24.92 15.51
C ALA A 17 20.41 24.70 15.53
N VAL A 18 19.66 25.51 16.28
CA VAL A 18 18.20 25.46 16.32
C VAL A 18 17.60 25.76 14.96
N ALA A 19 18.09 26.76 14.23
CA ALA A 19 17.60 27.08 12.89
C ALA A 19 17.84 25.96 11.87
N ASN A 20 19.00 25.29 11.92
CA ASN A 20 19.31 24.15 11.06
C ASN A 20 18.45 22.93 11.39
N ILE A 21 18.22 22.65 12.68
CA ILE A 21 17.31 21.58 13.11
C ILE A 21 15.90 21.88 12.61
N TYR A 22 15.42 23.12 12.78
CA TYR A 22 14.10 23.53 12.31
C TYR A 22 13.96 23.43 10.79
N SER A 23 14.99 23.83 10.04
CA SER A 23 15.00 23.70 8.58
C SER A 23 15.02 22.24 8.13
N SER A 24 15.74 21.36 8.84
CA SER A 24 15.76 19.92 8.53
C SER A 24 14.44 19.24 8.88
N LEU A 25 13.79 19.64 9.97
CA LEU A 25 12.46 19.16 10.35
C LEU A 25 11.39 19.66 9.38
N ALA A 26 11.42 20.93 8.98
CA ALA A 26 10.50 21.48 7.99
C ALA A 26 10.69 20.85 6.59
N ALA A 27 11.92 20.46 6.23
CA ALA A 27 12.19 19.69 5.03
C ALA A 27 11.65 18.25 5.14
N ALA A 28 11.86 17.58 6.27
CA ALA A 28 11.35 16.23 6.52
C ALA A 28 9.81 16.17 6.62
N GLU A 29 9.16 17.20 7.16
CA GLU A 29 7.70 17.32 7.26
C GLU A 29 7.02 17.42 5.89
N LYS A 30 7.75 17.91 4.87
CA LYS A 30 7.27 17.97 3.49
C LYS A 30 7.24 16.60 2.81
N ASP A 31 8.13 15.70 3.22
CA ASP A 31 8.26 14.34 2.68
C ASP A 31 7.46 13.29 3.49
N LEU A 32 6.95 13.65 4.68
CA LEU A 32 6.20 12.75 5.57
C LEU A 32 4.67 12.85 5.39
N ARG A 33 4.21 13.04 4.15
CA ARG A 33 2.78 13.17 3.84
C ARG A 33 2.24 11.86 3.30
N LEU A 34 1.67 11.05 4.20
CA LEU A 34 0.95 9.84 3.80
C LEU A 34 -0.48 10.21 3.36
N PRO A 35 -0.97 9.67 2.23
CA PRO A 35 -2.34 9.90 1.80
C PRO A 35 -3.32 9.19 2.74
N GLU A 36 -4.24 9.94 3.37
CA GLU A 36 -5.42 9.38 4.04
C GLU A 36 -6.66 9.56 3.14
N ASN A 37 -7.41 8.47 2.98
CA ASN A 37 -8.63 8.40 2.19
C ASN A 37 -9.75 9.18 2.89
N ASN A 38 -10.11 10.36 2.41
CA ASN A 38 -11.38 10.95 2.80
C ASN A 38 -12.49 10.18 2.07
N SER A 39 -13.57 9.83 2.76
CA SER A 39 -14.64 8.94 2.29
C SER A 39 -15.44 9.46 1.07
N GLN A 40 -14.89 10.44 0.33
CA GLN A 40 -15.44 11.08 -0.86
C GLN A 40 -14.47 11.07 -2.06
N GLY A 41 -13.39 10.28 -2.02
CA GLY A 41 -12.58 9.97 -3.20
C GLY A 41 -11.60 11.07 -3.63
N GLY A 42 -11.11 11.87 -2.68
CA GLY A 42 -9.98 12.80 -2.89
C GLY A 42 -8.88 12.60 -1.85
N TYR A 43 -7.64 12.92 -2.23
CA TYR A 43 -6.54 13.09 -1.28
C TYR A 43 -6.46 14.57 -0.88
N GLU A 44 -6.78 14.90 0.37
CA GLU A 44 -6.45 16.22 0.94
C GLU A 44 -5.18 16.14 1.78
N PHE A 45 -4.22 17.03 1.50
CA PHE A 45 -3.08 17.23 2.38
C PHE A 45 -3.51 18.05 3.61
N LYS A 46 -3.80 17.36 4.71
CA LYS A 46 -4.06 18.04 5.99
C LYS A 46 -2.75 18.29 6.73
N GLU A 47 -2.61 19.47 7.35
CA GLU A 47 -1.47 19.77 8.23
C GLU A 47 -1.34 18.69 9.31
N ILE A 48 -0.09 18.25 9.54
CA ILE A 48 0.25 17.26 10.56
C ILE A 48 -0.02 17.90 11.92
N THR A 49 -1.12 17.49 12.56
CA THR A 49 -1.42 17.98 13.91
C THR A 49 -0.44 17.36 14.91
N ALA A 50 -0.23 18.01 16.05
CA ALA A 50 0.63 17.49 17.13
C ALA A 50 0.26 16.06 17.56
N ASN A 51 -1.01 15.65 17.36
CA ASN A 51 -1.48 14.30 17.63
C ASN A 51 -0.95 13.27 16.61
N THR A 52 -0.81 13.66 15.34
CA THR A 52 -0.19 12.85 14.28
C THR A 52 1.31 12.68 14.54
N LEU A 53 1.98 13.74 15.00
CA LEU A 53 3.38 13.66 15.43
C LEU A 53 3.56 12.72 16.64
N GLY A 54 2.58 12.72 17.57
CA GLY A 54 2.53 11.78 18.70
C GLY A 54 2.38 10.32 18.29
N ARG A 55 1.60 10.04 17.22
CA ARG A 55 1.48 8.70 16.61
C ARG A 55 2.78 8.23 15.96
N ILE A 56 3.48 9.11 15.25
CA ILE A 56 4.78 8.81 14.62
C ILE A 56 5.88 8.58 15.68
N LEU A 57 5.83 9.31 16.80
CA LEU A 57 6.82 9.23 17.88
C LEU A 57 6.49 8.19 18.96
N GLY A 58 5.42 7.41 18.82
CA GLY A 58 5.06 6.33 19.74
C GLY A 58 4.73 6.78 21.16
N VAL A 59 4.38 8.06 21.36
CA VAL A 59 4.03 8.58 22.69
C VAL A 59 2.51 8.77 22.75
N THR A 60 1.87 7.78 23.38
CA THR A 60 0.48 7.73 23.85
C THR A 60 -0.62 7.71 22.79
N ASN A 61 -1.22 6.54 22.54
CA ASN A 61 -2.52 6.20 23.13
C ASN A 61 -2.88 4.73 22.90
N THR A 62 -3.23 4.05 23.99
CA THR A 62 -3.79 2.70 24.05
C THR A 62 -5.22 2.72 23.55
N GLY A 63 -5.44 2.20 22.35
CA GLY A 63 -6.75 2.15 21.68
C GLY A 63 -6.58 2.38 20.19
N GLU A 64 -5.84 1.48 19.53
CA GLU A 64 -5.73 1.49 18.08
C GLU A 64 -7.11 1.24 17.48
N ASP A 65 -7.67 2.28 16.87
CA ASP A 65 -8.68 2.12 15.83
C ASP A 65 -7.96 1.43 14.67
N VAL A 66 -7.96 0.10 14.67
CA VAL A 66 -7.34 -0.70 13.61
C VAL A 66 -8.13 -0.38 12.36
N GLN A 67 -7.58 0.45 11.50
CA GLN A 67 -8.18 0.78 10.22
C GLN A 67 -8.36 -0.52 9.44
N GLU A 68 -9.61 -0.96 9.27
CA GLU A 68 -9.89 -2.14 8.46
C GLU A 68 -9.37 -1.93 7.05
N LEU A 69 -8.53 -2.85 6.60
CA LEU A 69 -8.05 -2.88 5.22
C LEU A 69 -9.12 -3.53 4.33
N GLY A 70 -9.22 -3.03 3.10
CA GLY A 70 -10.10 -3.64 2.11
C GLY A 70 -9.74 -5.11 1.88
N SER A 71 -10.73 -5.99 2.00
CA SER A 71 -10.58 -7.41 1.67
C SER A 71 -10.84 -7.65 0.19
N PRO A 72 -10.27 -8.73 -0.40
CA PRO A 72 -10.60 -9.13 -1.76
C PRO A 72 -12.11 -9.34 -1.94
N GLY A 73 -12.59 -9.17 -3.17
CA GLY A 73 -13.98 -9.47 -3.50
C GLY A 73 -14.32 -10.95 -3.38
N ASP A 74 -15.61 -11.26 -3.27
CA ASP A 74 -16.11 -12.64 -3.38
C ASP A 74 -16.08 -13.08 -4.86
N ARG A 75 -14.91 -13.63 -5.26
CA ARG A 75 -14.57 -14.02 -6.64
C ARG A 75 -15.05 -15.43 -7.02
N ILE A 76 -15.28 -16.31 -6.05
CA ILE A 76 -15.68 -17.71 -6.26
C ILE A 76 -16.92 -17.96 -5.42
N LYS A 77 -18.07 -18.13 -6.07
CA LYS A 77 -19.31 -18.42 -5.36
C LYS A 77 -19.28 -19.82 -4.78
N GLU A 78 -19.94 -20.02 -3.64
CA GLU A 78 -19.96 -21.30 -2.93
C GLU A 78 -20.39 -22.49 -3.82
N HIS A 79 -21.36 -22.28 -4.71
CA HIS A 79 -21.84 -23.32 -5.64
C HIS A 79 -20.80 -23.74 -6.69
N GLN A 80 -19.72 -22.96 -6.88
CA GLN A 80 -18.59 -23.28 -7.75
C GLN A 80 -17.53 -24.12 -7.02
N ILE A 81 -17.68 -24.34 -5.71
CA ILE A 81 -16.73 -25.09 -4.89
C ILE A 81 -17.35 -26.43 -4.52
N LEU A 82 -16.73 -27.51 -5.02
CA LEU A 82 -17.16 -28.88 -4.76
C LEU A 82 -16.06 -29.60 -3.98
N VAL A 83 -16.39 -30.07 -2.78
CA VAL A 83 -15.48 -30.84 -1.93
C VAL A 83 -16.08 -32.21 -1.67
N ASN A 84 -15.34 -33.27 -2.02
CA ASN A 84 -15.70 -34.65 -1.71
C ASN A 84 -14.47 -35.42 -1.20
N LYS A 85 -14.59 -36.74 -1.03
CA LYS A 85 -13.51 -37.58 -0.46
C LYS A 85 -12.34 -37.75 -1.43
N GLU A 86 -12.58 -37.52 -2.71
CA GLU A 86 -11.64 -37.79 -3.79
C GLU A 86 -10.88 -36.53 -4.21
N ARG A 87 -11.55 -35.36 -4.20
CA ARG A 87 -10.98 -34.10 -4.67
C ARG A 87 -11.69 -32.86 -4.14
N VAL A 88 -10.97 -31.74 -4.24
CA VAL A 88 -11.53 -30.39 -4.27
C VAL A 88 -11.56 -29.94 -5.74
N GLN A 89 -12.70 -29.44 -6.19
CA GLN A 89 -12.91 -28.90 -7.53
C GLN A 89 -13.48 -27.49 -7.41
N ILE A 90 -12.90 -26.57 -8.19
CA ILE A 90 -13.36 -25.19 -8.30
C ILE A 90 -13.71 -24.95 -9.77
N ASP A 91 -14.99 -24.68 -10.03
CA ASP A 91 -15.52 -24.47 -11.38
C ASP A 91 -15.41 -23.01 -11.79
N LEU A 92 -14.29 -22.67 -12.41
CA LEU A 92 -13.97 -21.34 -12.92
C LEU A 92 -13.60 -21.38 -14.40
N LYS A 93 -14.10 -20.41 -15.15
CA LYS A 93 -13.75 -20.20 -16.55
C LYS A 93 -12.40 -19.49 -16.63
N ASP A 94 -11.56 -19.90 -17.57
CA ASP A 94 -10.27 -19.25 -17.90
C ASP A 94 -9.33 -19.09 -16.69
N ALA A 95 -9.41 -20.00 -15.72
CA ALA A 95 -8.56 -20.02 -14.54
C ALA A 95 -7.09 -20.32 -14.90
N GLN A 96 -6.19 -19.58 -14.28
CA GLN A 96 -4.75 -19.71 -14.44
C GLN A 96 -4.11 -20.11 -13.11
N TRP A 97 -3.04 -20.90 -13.19
CA TRP A 97 -2.25 -21.27 -12.01
C TRP A 97 -0.98 -20.41 -11.95
N ALA A 98 -0.70 -19.86 -10.78
CA ALA A 98 0.46 -19.02 -10.52
C ALA A 98 1.28 -19.52 -9.33
N THR A 99 2.59 -19.27 -9.40
CA THR A 99 3.57 -19.44 -8.32
C THR A 99 4.39 -18.17 -8.19
N PHE A 100 5.03 -17.99 -7.03
CA PHE A 100 5.60 -16.71 -6.64
C PHE A 100 7.10 -16.78 -6.35
N THR A 101 7.80 -15.73 -6.75
CA THR A 101 9.18 -15.48 -6.35
C THR A 101 9.18 -14.96 -4.90
N ASP A 102 10.10 -15.48 -4.09
CA ASP A 102 10.32 -15.10 -2.69
C ASP A 102 10.88 -13.67 -2.59
N THR A 103 10.00 -12.67 -2.63
CA THR A 103 10.35 -11.25 -2.47
C THR A 103 9.99 -10.71 -1.10
N ASN A 104 9.26 -11.48 -0.29
CA ASN A 104 8.70 -11.12 1.02
C ASN A 104 7.73 -9.91 1.00
N SER A 105 7.36 -9.38 -0.18
CA SER A 105 6.53 -8.16 -0.28
C SER A 105 5.06 -8.40 0.04
N MET A 106 4.60 -9.64 -0.11
CA MET A 106 3.22 -10.06 0.14
C MET A 106 3.06 -10.85 1.43
N ASP A 107 4.10 -10.96 2.26
CA ASP A 107 3.99 -11.59 3.56
C ASP A 107 2.95 -10.87 4.44
N PRO A 108 2.20 -11.59 5.28
CA PRO A 108 2.16 -13.05 5.43
C PRO A 108 1.16 -13.74 4.48
N VAL A 109 0.59 -13.02 3.51
CA VAL A 109 -0.53 -13.48 2.68
C VAL A 109 -0.07 -14.34 1.50
N ILE A 110 1.10 -14.08 0.93
CA ILE A 110 1.67 -14.92 -0.12
C ILE A 110 3.17 -14.98 0.11
N ASP A 111 3.70 -16.19 0.20
CA ASP A 111 5.12 -16.48 0.38
C ASP A 111 5.56 -17.60 -0.59
N ALA A 112 6.86 -17.88 -0.64
CA ALA A 112 7.46 -18.95 -1.41
C ALA A 112 6.76 -20.29 -1.15
N GLY A 113 6.40 -21.00 -2.23
CA GLY A 113 5.72 -22.29 -2.16
C GLY A 113 4.19 -22.19 -2.12
N ALA A 114 3.62 -21.01 -1.87
CA ALA A 114 2.19 -20.78 -2.08
C ALA A 114 1.84 -20.91 -3.57
N ASN A 115 0.65 -21.42 -3.83
CA ASN A 115 0.06 -21.50 -5.16
C ASN A 115 -1.17 -20.60 -5.20
N ALA A 116 -1.42 -19.97 -6.34
CA ALA A 116 -2.65 -19.22 -6.54
C ALA A 116 -3.41 -19.69 -7.77
N ILE A 117 -4.72 -19.49 -7.71
CA ILE A 117 -5.59 -19.50 -8.87
C ILE A 117 -5.94 -18.05 -9.18
N GLU A 118 -5.80 -17.68 -10.44
CA GLU A 118 -6.04 -16.33 -10.94
C GLU A 118 -7.01 -16.35 -12.13
N VAL A 119 -7.68 -15.23 -12.36
CA VAL A 119 -8.53 -15.02 -13.55
C VAL A 119 -8.20 -13.68 -14.19
N THR A 120 -8.36 -13.57 -15.50
CA THR A 120 -8.23 -12.28 -16.19
C THR A 120 -9.52 -11.46 -15.97
N PRO A 121 -9.45 -10.25 -15.39
CA PRO A 121 -10.62 -9.38 -15.30
C PRO A 121 -11.06 -8.94 -16.70
N GLU A 122 -12.36 -8.85 -16.95
CA GLU A 122 -12.90 -8.44 -18.27
C GLU A 122 -12.83 -6.93 -18.43
N ASN A 123 -13.00 -6.19 -17.34
CA ASN A 123 -12.98 -4.73 -17.33
C ASN A 123 -12.57 -4.16 -15.96
N GLU A 124 -12.36 -2.84 -15.91
CA GLU A 124 -11.93 -2.12 -14.71
C GLU A 124 -12.95 -2.13 -13.56
N ASP A 125 -14.25 -2.34 -13.82
CA ASP A 125 -15.28 -2.45 -12.78
C ASP A 125 -15.27 -3.81 -12.09
N ASP A 126 -14.64 -4.83 -12.68
CA ASP A 126 -14.43 -6.13 -12.05
C ASP A 126 -13.37 -6.09 -10.94
N LEU A 127 -12.66 -4.97 -10.79
CA LEU A 127 -11.60 -4.77 -9.81
C LEU A 127 -12.03 -3.80 -8.72
N GLN A 128 -11.71 -4.14 -7.47
CA GLN A 128 -12.05 -3.36 -6.28
C GLN A 128 -10.85 -3.22 -5.34
N VAL A 129 -10.95 -2.26 -4.42
CA VAL A 129 -9.99 -2.12 -3.33
C VAL A 129 -9.97 -3.41 -2.52
N GLY A 130 -8.77 -3.90 -2.22
CA GLY A 130 -8.54 -5.14 -1.49
C GLY A 130 -8.18 -6.35 -2.35
N ASP A 131 -8.44 -6.34 -3.66
CA ASP A 131 -8.02 -7.44 -4.53
C ASP A 131 -6.50 -7.53 -4.64
N ILE A 132 -5.98 -8.74 -4.82
CA ILE A 132 -4.57 -8.98 -5.14
C ILE A 132 -4.47 -9.23 -6.64
N VAL A 133 -3.64 -8.47 -7.34
CA VAL A 133 -3.54 -8.50 -8.80
C VAL A 133 -2.10 -8.67 -9.26
N ALA A 134 -1.91 -9.41 -10.36
CA ALA A 134 -0.65 -9.41 -11.10
C ALA A 134 -0.69 -8.32 -12.18
N TYR A 135 0.35 -7.50 -12.25
CA TYR A 135 0.41 -6.36 -13.16
C TYR A 135 1.82 -6.10 -13.70
N GLU A 136 1.89 -5.41 -14.83
CA GLU A 136 3.12 -4.90 -15.42
C GLU A 136 3.39 -3.47 -14.95
N SER A 137 4.58 -3.23 -14.42
CA SER A 137 5.03 -1.91 -14.00
C SER A 137 5.94 -1.27 -15.05
N GLU A 138 5.88 0.05 -15.19
CA GLU A 138 6.89 0.80 -15.95
C GLU A 138 8.22 0.92 -15.19
N TYR A 139 8.24 0.58 -13.90
CA TYR A 139 9.37 0.78 -12.99
C TYR A 139 10.16 -0.49 -12.68
N ALA A 140 9.67 -1.66 -13.06
CA ALA A 140 10.35 -2.93 -12.85
C ALA A 140 9.97 -3.95 -13.92
N ASP A 141 10.90 -4.85 -14.23
CA ASP A 141 10.69 -5.91 -15.21
C ASP A 141 9.90 -7.08 -14.61
N GLY A 142 9.01 -7.67 -15.43
CA GLY A 142 8.20 -8.82 -15.07
C GLY A 142 6.85 -8.47 -14.45
N LEU A 143 6.10 -9.50 -14.08
CA LEU A 143 4.82 -9.35 -13.38
C LEU A 143 5.06 -9.17 -11.88
N ILE A 144 4.47 -8.11 -11.33
CA ILE A 144 4.44 -7.85 -9.90
C ILE A 144 3.06 -8.25 -9.39
N ILE A 145 3.00 -8.87 -8.21
CA ILE A 145 1.74 -9.22 -7.56
C ILE A 145 1.57 -8.41 -6.28
N HIS A 146 0.58 -7.53 -6.21
CA HIS A 146 0.32 -6.70 -5.04
C HIS A 146 -1.17 -6.40 -4.87
N ARG A 147 -1.54 -5.85 -3.71
CA ARG A 147 -2.94 -5.54 -3.38
C ARG A 147 -3.34 -4.16 -3.90
N ILE A 148 -4.56 -4.05 -4.43
CA ILE A 148 -5.21 -2.77 -4.75
C ILE A 148 -5.49 -2.03 -3.44
N ALA A 149 -4.66 -1.03 -3.14
CA ALA A 149 -4.85 -0.15 -1.99
C ALA A 149 -5.84 0.99 -2.30
N TYR A 150 -5.97 1.37 -3.57
CA TYR A 150 -6.89 2.43 -4.00
C TYR A 150 -7.33 2.26 -5.45
N LYS A 151 -8.56 2.70 -5.75
CA LYS A 151 -9.14 2.82 -7.09
C LYS A 151 -9.70 4.23 -7.27
N GLY A 152 -9.33 4.89 -8.36
CA GLY A 152 -9.81 6.25 -8.67
C GLY A 152 -9.98 6.48 -10.17
N LYS A 153 -10.37 7.71 -10.53
CA LYS A 153 -10.47 8.16 -11.93
C LYS A 153 -9.72 9.47 -12.12
N ASP A 154 -9.09 9.61 -13.28
CA ASP A 154 -8.53 10.88 -13.76
C ASP A 154 -8.82 11.06 -15.25
N GLU A 155 -8.19 12.05 -15.88
CA GLU A 155 -8.39 12.37 -17.31
C GLU A 155 -8.05 11.20 -18.26
N LYS A 156 -7.27 10.21 -17.79
CA LYS A 156 -6.89 9.02 -18.56
C LYS A 156 -7.76 7.80 -18.22
N GLY A 157 -8.85 7.99 -17.46
CA GLY A 157 -9.76 6.92 -17.05
C GLY A 157 -9.44 6.36 -15.66
N THR A 158 -9.85 5.12 -15.41
CA THR A 158 -9.65 4.44 -14.13
C THR A 158 -8.17 4.19 -13.87
N TYR A 159 -7.75 4.33 -12.61
CA TYR A 159 -6.42 3.94 -12.16
C TYR A 159 -6.47 3.27 -10.80
N PHE A 160 -5.40 2.52 -10.52
CA PHE A 160 -5.20 1.79 -9.29
C PHE A 160 -3.86 2.20 -8.66
N ILE A 161 -3.84 2.25 -7.33
CA ILE A 161 -2.60 2.31 -6.55
C ILE A 161 -2.43 0.97 -5.87
N LEU A 162 -1.30 0.32 -6.13
CA LEU A 162 -0.99 -1.01 -5.63
C LEU A 162 0.02 -0.93 -4.49
N LYS A 163 0.03 -1.96 -3.64
CA LYS A 163 0.95 -2.07 -2.52
C LYS A 163 1.09 -3.52 -2.10
N GLY A 164 2.33 -3.97 -1.87
CA GLY A 164 2.60 -5.24 -1.21
C GLY A 164 2.13 -5.24 0.25
N ASP A 165 1.54 -6.33 0.72
CA ASP A 165 1.00 -6.43 2.07
C ASP A 165 2.06 -6.15 3.15
N ASN A 166 3.31 -6.55 2.91
CA ASN A 166 4.46 -6.33 3.80
C ASN A 166 5.26 -5.04 3.50
N ASN A 167 4.92 -4.30 2.45
CA ASN A 167 5.66 -3.09 2.08
C ASN A 167 5.26 -1.90 2.99
N PRO A 168 6.16 -0.96 3.33
CA PRO A 168 5.81 0.22 4.11
C PRO A 168 5.08 1.30 3.30
N THR A 169 5.24 1.28 1.97
CA THR A 169 4.72 2.30 1.04
C THR A 169 4.10 1.64 -0.18
N SER A 170 3.19 2.37 -0.84
CA SER A 170 2.63 1.96 -2.13
C SER A 170 3.69 1.88 -3.23
N ASP A 171 3.36 1.12 -4.25
CA ASP A 171 4.16 1.01 -5.46
C ASP A 171 4.16 2.36 -6.21
N PRO A 172 5.24 2.66 -6.96
CA PRO A 172 5.31 3.90 -7.72
C PRO A 172 4.29 3.94 -8.86
N GLY A 173 3.69 5.12 -9.04
CA GLY A 173 2.85 5.44 -10.19
C GLY A 173 1.39 5.03 -10.06
N LYS A 174 0.63 5.35 -11.12
CA LYS A 174 -0.78 4.98 -11.28
C LYS A 174 -0.87 3.83 -12.26
N ILE A 175 -1.40 2.71 -11.81
CA ILE A 175 -1.56 1.51 -12.65
C ILE A 175 -2.88 1.60 -13.40
N ARG A 176 -2.83 1.36 -14.71
CA ARG A 176 -4.01 1.35 -15.59
C ARG A 176 -4.53 -0.06 -15.79
N PHE A 177 -5.78 -0.18 -16.24
CA PHE A 177 -6.42 -1.48 -16.42
C PHE A 177 -5.62 -2.38 -17.38
N GLU A 178 -5.09 -1.84 -18.47
CA GLU A 178 -4.28 -2.58 -19.45
C GLU A 178 -2.97 -3.17 -18.88
N GLN A 179 -2.51 -2.64 -17.75
CA GLN A 179 -1.34 -3.15 -17.04
C GLN A 179 -1.67 -4.34 -16.14
N ILE A 180 -2.93 -4.48 -15.71
CA ILE A 180 -3.39 -5.58 -14.85
C ILE A 180 -3.68 -6.81 -15.72
N LYS A 181 -3.04 -7.94 -15.41
CA LYS A 181 -3.14 -9.17 -16.21
C LYS A 181 -4.09 -10.18 -15.61
N SER A 182 -4.13 -10.24 -14.28
CA SER A 182 -4.94 -11.20 -13.56
C SER A 182 -5.24 -10.71 -12.15
N VAL A 183 -6.25 -11.32 -11.54
CA VAL A 183 -6.63 -11.14 -10.15
C VAL A 183 -6.69 -12.49 -9.45
N VAL A 184 -6.13 -12.55 -8.25
CA VAL A 184 -6.11 -13.75 -7.42
C VAL A 184 -7.52 -14.04 -6.90
N VAL A 185 -7.95 -15.29 -7.04
CA VAL A 185 -9.26 -15.75 -6.57
C VAL A 185 -9.17 -16.85 -5.51
N ALA A 186 -8.04 -17.55 -5.43
CA ALA A 186 -7.74 -18.50 -4.37
C ALA A 186 -6.23 -18.58 -4.10
N ILE A 187 -5.86 -18.83 -2.85
CA ILE A 187 -4.49 -19.09 -2.40
C ILE A 187 -4.49 -20.46 -1.72
N ILE A 188 -3.51 -21.29 -2.08
CA ILE A 188 -3.32 -22.65 -1.58
C ILE A 188 -1.91 -22.74 -1.01
N TYR A 189 -1.82 -23.08 0.27
CA TYR A 189 -0.56 -23.30 1.00
C TYR A 189 -0.28 -24.78 1.17
#